data_AF-A0A7S2SFJ3-F1
#
_entry.id   AF-A0A7S2SFJ3-F1
#
_cell.length_a   1.000
_cell.length_b   1.000
_cell.length_c   1.000
_cell.angle_alpha   90.00
_cell.angle_beta   90.00
_cell.angle_gamma   90.00
#
_symmetry.space_group_name_H-M   'P 1'
#
loop_
_entity.id
_entity.type
_entity.pdbx_description
1 polymer ?
#
loop_
_entity_poly.entity_id
_entity_poly.type
_entity_poly.pdbx_seq_one_letter_code
_entity_poly.pdbx_strand_id
1 'polypeptide(L)'
;RKMALRMVVCLLLAPLVLGWGPPRQLRQSRSPCTALMQPFSPWTLRSWALWSGARDSGDRSSQDDDAFEDLLSSLSGARGGGGFTQENIDKVGDMFDKGKESLVESFEDWKEREMDRQDTYSRSSDRRAEMESSKLMDRIENMVSGMQTSEAGTQEDEDPVVAQAMRRTQLRIARASGDSLANLRDCVVVTAPGTSPDFTAALLEGLTSRDFQCCALPLALESPAAATLFARNNAEALASAGKLVICPLGPKGELATVDASALEELLDATPSLHQALIVSQLGVDRASKFPYALANTLGALDRRRASEQILALGSQAKGWSYTVLRTGKVQGNAKGAVKIEYGDALDGETSLETLITTVTQALEQPAAMNVSFSLAGGNSADIGQDLWDDMFLRLDGPELLRMPLPAAASPENAKVWLGEWAARWKRPGSGLTTPVEVRTTDTGVSILFAPKTSSFVSAREEKEQETGQGKASPKRLRVGQEGGVQILVEAVPTPRIRARRFAYAEEAPLKEMSEKDILRSLQRDLASWTKNMP
;
A
#
# COMPACT_ATOMS: atom_id res chain seq x y z
N ARG A 1 -28.01 -11.10 -3.08
CA ARG A 1 -28.90 -10.87 -1.91
C ARG A 1 -30.01 -11.93 -1.81
N LYS A 2 -31.00 -11.99 -2.73
CA LYS A 2 -32.06 -13.04 -2.71
C LYS A 2 -31.54 -14.49 -2.66
N MET A 3 -30.41 -14.79 -3.29
CA MET A 3 -29.81 -16.13 -3.30
C MET A 3 -29.15 -16.51 -1.96
N ALA A 4 -28.54 -15.54 -1.26
CA ALA A 4 -27.93 -15.77 0.06
C ALA A 4 -29.00 -15.95 1.15
N LEU A 5 -30.10 -15.18 1.08
CA LEU A 5 -31.25 -15.34 1.97
C LEU A 5 -31.90 -16.73 1.82
N ARG A 6 -32.06 -17.21 0.58
CA ARG A 6 -32.55 -18.57 0.31
C ARG A 6 -31.64 -19.65 0.88
N MET A 7 -30.32 -19.45 0.86
CA MET A 7 -29.35 -20.42 1.36
C MET A 7 -29.37 -20.56 2.89
N VAL A 8 -29.49 -19.43 3.61
CA VAL A 8 -29.59 -19.42 5.08
C VAL A 8 -30.91 -20.03 5.54
N VAL A 9 -32.02 -19.72 4.86
CA VAL A 9 -33.34 -20.31 5.17
C VAL A 9 -33.36 -21.82 4.89
N CYS A 10 -32.74 -22.29 3.79
CA CYS A 10 -32.62 -23.72 3.52
C CYS A 10 -31.80 -24.47 4.58
N LEU A 11 -30.75 -23.86 5.13
CA LEU A 11 -29.92 -24.47 6.19
C LEU A 11 -30.65 -24.53 7.54
N LEU A 12 -31.50 -23.55 7.85
CA LEU A 12 -32.28 -23.50 9.09
C LEU A 12 -33.54 -24.38 9.05
N LEU A 13 -34.15 -24.58 7.87
CA LEU A 13 -35.36 -25.40 7.71
C LEU A 13 -35.09 -26.87 7.36
N ALA A 14 -33.85 -27.22 6.98
CA ALA A 14 -33.47 -28.61 6.67
C ALA A 14 -33.83 -29.64 7.78
N PRO A 15 -33.72 -29.35 9.09
CA PRO A 15 -34.10 -30.29 10.14
C PRO A 15 -35.62 -30.55 10.22
N LEU A 16 -36.44 -29.57 9.82
CA LEU A 16 -37.91 -29.63 9.87
C LEU A 16 -38.51 -30.37 8.67
N VAL A 17 -37.88 -30.27 7.50
CA VAL A 17 -38.38 -30.90 6.25
C VAL A 17 -37.97 -32.36 6.13
N LEU A 18 -36.79 -32.74 6.66
CA LEU A 18 -36.25 -34.10 6.51
C LEU A 18 -36.82 -35.12 7.49
N GLY A 19 -37.74 -34.73 8.38
CA GLY A 19 -38.48 -35.67 9.22
C GLY A 19 -37.59 -36.59 10.06
N TRP A 20 -36.46 -36.07 10.57
CA TRP A 20 -35.60 -36.80 11.50
C TRP A 20 -36.31 -36.90 12.84
N GLY A 21 -37.11 -37.96 13.00
CA GLY A 21 -37.68 -38.34 14.28
C GLY A 21 -36.57 -38.67 15.29
N PRO A 22 -36.79 -38.42 16.58
CA PRO A 22 -35.79 -38.69 17.60
C PRO A 22 -35.44 -40.19 17.65
N PRO A 23 -34.19 -40.55 17.93
CA PRO A 23 -33.79 -41.96 18.02
C PRO A 23 -34.55 -42.65 19.15
N ARG A 24 -35.08 -43.84 18.85
CA ARG A 24 -35.75 -44.72 19.82
C ARG A 24 -34.84 -45.01 21.01
N GLN A 25 -35.39 -44.82 22.19
CA GLN A 25 -34.77 -45.07 23.50
C GLN A 25 -34.28 -46.51 23.66
N LEU A 26 -33.03 -46.66 24.11
CA LEU A 26 -32.59 -47.78 24.95
C LEU A 26 -32.53 -47.29 26.39
N ARG A 27 -33.27 -47.99 27.27
CA ARG A 27 -33.32 -47.78 28.72
C ARG A 27 -31.94 -48.00 29.36
N GLN A 28 -31.49 -47.07 30.21
CA GLN A 28 -31.45 -47.23 31.68
C GLN A 28 -30.86 -46.01 32.42
N SER A 29 -31.71 -45.45 33.30
CA SER A 29 -31.47 -44.90 34.65
C SER A 29 -30.53 -43.70 34.93
N ARG A 30 -31.18 -42.67 35.52
CA ARG A 30 -30.75 -41.66 36.52
C ARG A 30 -30.22 -40.28 36.05
N SER A 31 -31.19 -39.35 36.00
CA SER A 31 -31.25 -37.97 36.53
C SER A 31 -30.28 -36.86 36.06
N PRO A 32 -30.73 -35.58 36.07
CA PRO A 32 -30.54 -34.65 34.95
C PRO A 32 -29.75 -33.37 35.31
N CYS A 33 -29.62 -32.51 34.29
CA CYS A 33 -29.13 -31.11 34.29
C CYS A 33 -27.67 -30.95 33.87
N THR A 34 -27.44 -30.87 32.55
CA THR A 34 -26.56 -29.94 31.80
C THR A 34 -26.14 -30.61 30.50
N ALA A 35 -26.84 -30.36 29.39
CA ALA A 35 -26.30 -30.53 28.04
C ALA A 35 -27.38 -30.17 27.01
N LEU A 36 -27.42 -28.90 26.59
CA LEU A 36 -27.88 -28.47 25.25
C LEU A 36 -27.65 -26.97 25.08
N MET A 37 -26.37 -26.58 24.98
CA MET A 37 -25.96 -25.38 24.25
C MET A 37 -24.60 -25.70 23.65
N GLN A 38 -24.57 -26.04 22.36
CA GLN A 38 -23.35 -25.94 21.57
C GLN A 38 -23.34 -24.55 20.92
N PRO A 39 -22.23 -23.81 20.96
CA PRO A 39 -22.16 -22.50 20.32
C PRO A 39 -22.12 -22.66 18.80
N PHE A 40 -22.84 -21.77 18.11
CA PHE A 40 -22.74 -21.62 16.66
C PHE A 40 -21.30 -21.38 16.24
N SER A 41 -20.89 -21.94 15.10
CA SER A 41 -19.52 -21.75 14.61
C SER A 41 -19.28 -20.26 14.28
N PRO A 42 -18.03 -19.76 14.46
CA PRO A 42 -17.67 -18.35 14.26
C PRO A 42 -18.00 -17.81 12.85
N TRP A 43 -18.15 -18.69 11.86
CA TRP A 43 -18.50 -18.32 10.49
C TRP A 43 -19.94 -17.83 10.33
N THR A 44 -20.87 -18.37 11.11
CA THR A 44 -22.30 -17.99 11.07
C THR A 44 -22.55 -16.61 11.66
N LEU A 45 -21.87 -16.28 12.77
CA LEU A 45 -21.93 -14.97 13.42
C LEU A 45 -21.32 -13.86 12.56
N ARG A 46 -20.21 -14.17 11.89
CA ARG A 46 -19.45 -13.20 11.07
C ARG A 46 -20.14 -12.85 9.76
N SER A 47 -20.85 -13.81 9.17
CA SER A 47 -21.68 -13.59 7.98
C SER A 47 -22.88 -12.68 8.27
N TRP A 48 -23.37 -12.71 9.50
CA TRP A 48 -24.50 -11.89 9.94
C TRP A 48 -24.07 -10.46 10.30
N ALA A 49 -22.91 -10.27 10.93
CA ALA A 49 -22.33 -8.93 11.21
C ALA A 49 -22.05 -8.11 9.93
N LEU A 50 -21.64 -8.76 8.84
CA LEU A 50 -21.47 -8.13 7.52
C LEU A 50 -22.82 -7.78 6.86
N TRP A 51 -23.92 -8.41 7.28
CA TRP A 51 -25.27 -8.14 6.79
C TRP A 51 -25.94 -7.02 7.58
N SER A 52 -25.71 -6.91 8.89
CA SER A 52 -26.24 -5.84 9.76
C SER A 52 -25.50 -4.50 9.60
N GLY A 53 -24.19 -4.50 9.36
CA GLY A 53 -23.42 -3.27 9.11
C GLY A 53 -23.83 -2.50 7.83
N ALA A 54 -24.51 -3.15 6.89
CA ALA A 54 -25.09 -2.50 5.72
C ALA A 54 -26.49 -1.89 5.97
N ARG A 55 -27.02 -2.02 7.21
CA ARG A 55 -28.39 -1.66 7.60
C ARG A 55 -28.49 -0.29 8.30
N ASP A 56 -27.37 0.29 8.71
CA ASP A 56 -27.30 1.60 9.39
C ASP A 56 -27.31 2.81 8.43
N SER A 57 -27.40 2.59 7.11
CA SER A 57 -27.65 3.67 6.16
C SER A 57 -29.14 4.01 6.07
N GLY A 58 -29.72 4.51 7.17
CA GLY A 58 -30.87 5.43 7.27
C GLY A 58 -32.14 5.26 6.43
N ASP A 59 -32.29 4.23 5.60
CA ASP A 59 -33.38 4.10 4.62
C ASP A 59 -34.14 2.80 4.88
N ARG A 60 -35.15 2.89 5.75
CA ARG A 60 -36.10 1.80 5.99
C ARG A 60 -37.05 1.71 4.80
N SER A 61 -36.66 1.00 3.74
CA SER A 61 -37.62 0.62 2.70
C SER A 61 -38.51 -0.52 3.21
N SER A 62 -39.83 -0.39 3.06
CA SER A 62 -40.88 -1.37 3.43
C SER A 62 -40.72 -2.76 2.78
N GLN A 63 -39.78 -2.92 1.84
CA GLN A 63 -39.59 -4.14 1.05
C GLN A 63 -39.02 -5.34 1.82
N ASP A 64 -38.36 -5.14 2.95
CA ASP A 64 -37.78 -6.25 3.73
C ASP A 64 -38.81 -6.93 4.64
N ASP A 65 -39.79 -6.19 5.15
CA ASP A 65 -40.91 -6.74 5.92
C ASP A 65 -41.86 -7.53 5.01
N ASP A 66 -42.08 -7.03 3.78
CA ASP A 66 -42.88 -7.72 2.75
C ASP A 66 -42.26 -9.08 2.35
N ALA A 67 -40.93 -9.20 2.32
CA ALA A 67 -40.25 -10.44 1.93
C ALA A 67 -40.32 -11.55 2.99
N PHE A 68 -40.46 -11.18 4.27
CA PHE A 68 -40.65 -12.13 5.36
C PHE A 68 -42.12 -12.55 5.48
N GLU A 69 -43.04 -11.61 5.33
CA GLU A 69 -44.49 -11.87 5.24
C GLU A 69 -44.84 -12.76 4.03
N ASP A 70 -44.20 -12.55 2.87
CA ASP A 70 -44.34 -13.42 1.69
C ASP A 70 -43.82 -14.84 1.94
N LEU A 71 -42.79 -14.99 2.78
CA LEU A 71 -42.21 -16.29 3.12
C LEU A 71 -43.08 -17.04 4.14
N LEU A 72 -43.63 -16.34 5.15
CA LEU A 72 -44.61 -16.88 6.08
C LEU A 72 -45.92 -17.25 5.37
N SER A 73 -46.37 -16.40 4.43
CA SER A 73 -47.53 -16.67 3.58
C SER A 73 -47.29 -17.83 2.60
N SER A 74 -46.07 -17.99 2.10
CA SER A 74 -45.69 -19.16 1.29
C SER A 74 -45.63 -20.45 2.11
N LEU A 75 -45.24 -20.38 3.39
CA LEU A 75 -45.24 -21.52 4.31
C LEU A 75 -46.66 -21.91 4.73
N SER A 76 -47.58 -20.94 4.88
CA SER A 76 -48.99 -21.21 5.17
C SER A 76 -49.76 -21.72 3.94
N GLY A 77 -49.41 -21.27 2.74
CA GLY A 77 -49.98 -21.75 1.47
C GLY A 77 -49.49 -23.13 1.04
N ALA A 78 -48.34 -23.59 1.53
CA ALA A 78 -47.71 -24.85 1.14
C ALA A 78 -48.09 -26.03 2.07
N ARG A 79 -49.39 -26.28 2.34
CA ARG A 79 -49.92 -27.64 2.59
C ARG A 79 -51.43 -27.71 2.87
N GLY A 80 -52.11 -28.53 2.08
CA GLY A 80 -53.28 -29.27 2.55
C GLY A 80 -52.82 -30.46 3.41
N GLY A 81 -53.25 -30.48 4.67
CA GLY A 81 -53.15 -31.65 5.55
C GLY A 81 -52.02 -31.59 6.59
N GLY A 82 -52.31 -31.00 7.75
CA GLY A 82 -51.56 -31.27 9.00
C GLY A 82 -51.20 -30.04 9.84
N GLY A 83 -52.10 -29.66 10.76
CA GLY A 83 -51.78 -29.29 12.15
C GLY A 83 -50.72 -28.23 12.47
N PHE A 84 -50.51 -27.20 11.66
CA PHE A 84 -49.70 -26.04 12.05
C PHE A 84 -50.63 -24.92 12.51
N THR A 85 -50.70 -24.67 13.82
CA THR A 85 -51.55 -23.62 14.40
C THR A 85 -50.83 -22.26 14.36
N GLN A 86 -51.60 -21.16 14.36
CA GLN A 86 -51.04 -19.80 14.46
C GLN A 86 -50.09 -19.65 15.66
N GLU A 87 -50.40 -20.33 16.77
CA GLU A 87 -49.56 -20.37 17.97
C GLU A 87 -48.13 -20.91 17.70
N ASN A 88 -47.96 -21.83 16.73
CA ASN A 88 -46.64 -22.32 16.35
C ASN A 88 -45.87 -21.29 15.51
N ILE A 89 -46.57 -20.49 14.70
CA ILE A 89 -45.96 -19.40 13.92
C ILE A 89 -45.46 -18.32 14.88
N ASP A 90 -46.31 -17.92 15.83
CA ASP A 90 -45.98 -16.90 16.82
C ASP A 90 -44.80 -17.36 17.71
N LYS A 91 -44.77 -18.64 18.13
CA LYS A 91 -43.64 -19.21 18.88
C LYS A 91 -42.33 -19.21 18.09
N VAL A 92 -42.38 -19.48 16.78
CA VAL A 92 -41.18 -19.44 15.93
C VAL A 92 -40.70 -18.00 15.72
N GLY A 93 -41.63 -17.04 15.59
CA GLY A 93 -41.31 -15.61 15.58
C GLY A 93 -40.60 -15.17 16.87
N ASP A 94 -41.18 -15.48 18.03
CA ASP A 94 -40.61 -15.19 19.35
C ASP A 94 -39.22 -15.81 19.55
N MET A 95 -39.01 -17.04 19.07
CA MET A 95 -37.70 -17.70 19.15
C MET A 95 -36.67 -17.03 18.24
N PHE A 96 -37.09 -16.56 17.07
CA PHE A 96 -36.23 -15.84 16.14
C PHE A 96 -35.83 -14.48 16.71
N ASP A 97 -36.78 -13.74 17.29
CA ASP A 97 -36.52 -12.43 17.89
C ASP A 97 -35.63 -12.54 19.13
N LYS A 98 -35.88 -13.51 20.03
CA LYS A 98 -34.99 -13.77 21.18
C LYS A 98 -33.59 -14.23 20.76
N GLY A 99 -33.50 -15.03 19.71
CA GLY A 99 -32.22 -15.43 19.13
C GLY A 99 -31.45 -14.24 18.54
N LYS A 100 -32.17 -13.32 17.88
CA LYS A 100 -31.62 -12.08 17.33
C LYS A 100 -31.12 -11.15 18.43
N GLU A 101 -31.89 -10.95 19.49
CA GLU A 101 -31.48 -10.11 20.64
C GLU A 101 -30.24 -10.67 21.33
N SER A 102 -30.21 -11.97 21.63
CA SER A 102 -29.06 -12.63 22.25
C SER A 102 -27.79 -12.57 21.38
N LEU A 103 -27.95 -12.63 20.05
CA LEU A 103 -26.86 -12.48 19.09
C LEU A 103 -26.35 -11.05 18.99
N VAL A 104 -27.24 -10.05 19.04
CA VAL A 104 -26.87 -8.63 19.06
C VAL A 104 -26.11 -8.31 20.34
N GLU A 105 -26.59 -8.77 21.49
CA GLU A 105 -25.93 -8.58 22.79
C GLU A 105 -24.54 -9.24 22.80
N SER A 106 -24.42 -10.49 22.33
CA SER A 106 -23.13 -11.18 22.21
C SER A 106 -22.15 -10.49 21.26
N PHE A 107 -22.66 -9.80 20.23
CA PHE A 107 -21.85 -9.08 19.26
C PHE A 107 -21.35 -7.74 19.81
N GLU A 108 -22.19 -6.99 20.52
CA GLU A 108 -21.77 -5.75 21.20
C GLU A 108 -20.74 -6.05 22.30
N ASP A 109 -20.95 -7.11 23.09
CA ASP A 109 -19.99 -7.59 24.09
C ASP A 109 -18.63 -7.95 23.47
N TRP A 110 -18.64 -8.60 22.31
CA TRP A 110 -17.42 -8.94 21.58
C TRP A 110 -16.72 -7.68 21.03
N LYS A 111 -17.49 -6.74 20.48
CA LYS A 111 -16.99 -5.47 19.92
C LYS A 111 -16.37 -4.60 21.00
N GLU A 112 -16.97 -4.50 22.18
CA GLU A 112 -16.43 -3.77 23.33
C GLU A 112 -15.09 -4.37 23.79
N ARG A 113 -15.01 -5.70 23.93
CA ARG A 113 -13.75 -6.40 24.28
C ARG A 113 -12.66 -6.23 23.23
N GLU A 114 -13.01 -6.17 21.95
CA GLU A 114 -12.03 -5.97 20.87
C GLU A 114 -11.55 -4.52 20.82
N MET A 115 -12.43 -3.54 21.04
CA MET A 115 -12.03 -2.13 21.20
C MET A 115 -11.09 -1.96 22.42
N ASP A 116 -11.40 -2.58 23.55
CA ASP A 116 -10.52 -2.55 24.74
C ASP A 116 -9.14 -3.17 24.46
N ARG A 117 -9.08 -4.26 23.69
CA ARG A 117 -7.81 -4.85 23.26
C ARG A 117 -7.04 -3.92 22.33
N GLN A 118 -7.72 -3.27 21.39
CA GLN A 118 -7.10 -2.33 20.46
C GLN A 118 -6.58 -1.09 21.17
N ASP A 119 -7.31 -0.57 22.17
CA ASP A 119 -6.87 0.52 23.04
C ASP A 119 -5.67 0.11 23.90
N THR A 120 -5.68 -1.11 24.44
CA THR A 120 -4.55 -1.65 25.22
C THR A 120 -3.31 -1.80 24.32
N TYR A 121 -3.48 -2.25 23.08
CA TYR A 121 -2.40 -2.37 22.11
C TYR A 121 -1.84 -0.99 21.71
N SER A 122 -2.72 -0.02 21.44
CA SER A 122 -2.34 1.36 21.10
C SER A 122 -1.57 2.01 22.25
N ARG A 123 -2.05 1.89 23.50
CA ARG A 123 -1.32 2.38 24.69
C ARG A 123 0.03 1.70 24.90
N SER A 124 0.13 0.40 24.58
CA SER A 124 1.40 -0.33 24.69
C SER A 124 2.40 0.08 23.59
N SER A 125 1.88 0.41 22.40
CA SER A 125 2.64 0.94 21.28
C SER A 125 3.13 2.36 21.57
N ASP A 126 2.26 3.23 22.08
CA ASP A 126 2.59 4.60 22.46
C ASP A 126 3.64 4.62 23.57
N ARG A 127 3.53 3.76 24.60
CA ARG A 127 4.56 3.62 25.63
C ARG A 127 5.90 3.13 25.10
N ARG A 128 5.91 2.26 24.09
CA ARG A 128 7.15 1.84 23.41
C ARG A 128 7.73 3.00 22.60
N ALA A 129 6.90 3.74 21.87
CA ALA A 129 7.32 4.92 21.12
C ALA A 129 7.87 6.02 22.04
N GLU A 130 7.25 6.26 23.20
CA GLU A 130 7.75 7.16 24.24
C GLU A 130 9.07 6.68 24.83
N MET A 131 9.22 5.38 25.08
CA MET A 131 10.47 4.81 25.60
C MET A 131 11.61 4.89 24.58
N GLU A 132 11.34 4.61 23.31
CA GLU A 132 12.32 4.74 22.23
C GLU A 132 12.64 6.20 21.93
N SER A 133 11.65 7.10 21.99
CA SER A 133 11.85 8.55 21.93
C SER A 133 12.72 9.03 23.09
N SER A 134 12.48 8.55 24.32
CA SER A 134 13.32 8.86 25.48
C SER A 134 14.75 8.37 25.29
N LYS A 135 14.95 7.13 24.83
CA LYS A 135 16.30 6.60 24.53
C LYS A 135 17.00 7.37 23.41
N LEU A 136 16.25 7.81 22.40
CA LEU A 136 16.76 8.63 21.31
C LEU A 136 17.17 10.01 21.84
N MET A 137 16.36 10.63 22.69
CA MET A 137 16.69 11.90 23.35
C MET A 137 17.90 11.76 24.26
N ASP A 138 18.03 10.67 25.03
CA ASP A 138 19.22 10.38 25.82
C ASP A 138 20.46 10.21 24.93
N ARG A 139 20.34 9.55 23.77
CA ARG A 139 21.44 9.45 22.79
C ARG A 139 21.79 10.81 22.20
N ILE A 140 20.81 11.64 21.87
CA ILE A 140 21.02 13.01 21.38
C ILE A 140 21.68 13.86 22.46
N GLU A 141 21.24 13.83 23.71
CA GLU A 141 21.87 14.55 24.82
C GLU A 141 23.31 14.08 25.06
N ASN A 142 23.58 12.78 24.96
CA ASN A 142 24.94 12.25 25.06
C ASN A 142 25.82 12.69 23.87
N MET A 143 25.29 12.73 22.65
CA MET A 143 26.00 13.26 21.48
C MET A 143 26.24 14.77 21.59
N VAL A 144 25.24 15.54 22.02
CA VAL A 144 25.34 16.99 22.23
C VAL A 144 26.31 17.31 23.35
N SER A 145 26.31 16.54 24.44
CA SER A 145 27.29 16.68 25.52
C SER A 145 28.71 16.31 25.05
N GLY A 146 28.84 15.29 24.19
CA GLY A 146 30.10 14.96 23.53
C GLY A 146 30.59 16.07 22.59
N MET A 147 29.69 16.67 21.80
CA MET A 147 29.99 17.79 20.91
C MET A 147 30.27 19.09 21.67
N GLN A 148 29.65 19.35 22.81
CA GLN A 148 29.97 20.53 23.63
C GLN A 148 31.37 20.45 24.27
N THR A 149 31.99 19.27 24.31
CA THR A 149 33.41 19.11 24.70
C THR A 149 34.39 19.24 23.53
N SER A 150 33.89 19.31 22.29
CA SER A 150 34.71 19.54 21.09
C SER A 150 34.18 20.75 20.32
N GLU A 151 34.96 21.83 20.29
CA GLU A 151 34.77 23.02 19.44
C GLU A 151 34.10 24.23 20.11
N ALA A 152 34.95 25.03 20.75
CA ALA A 152 34.96 26.44 20.48
C ALA A 152 35.30 26.67 19.00
N GLY A 153 34.37 27.20 18.21
CA GLY A 153 34.70 27.70 16.87
C GLY A 153 33.57 27.76 15.85
N THR A 154 32.93 28.93 15.78
CA THR A 154 32.33 29.56 14.58
C THR A 154 31.14 28.91 13.86
N GLN A 155 30.05 29.66 13.95
CA GLN A 155 28.76 29.67 13.28
C GLN A 155 28.85 30.01 11.79
N GLU A 156 28.06 29.36 10.93
CA GLU A 156 27.43 29.99 9.75
C GLU A 156 26.26 29.13 9.18
N ASP A 157 25.25 29.85 8.69
CA ASP A 157 23.96 29.38 8.15
C ASP A 157 24.10 28.57 6.83
N GLU A 158 23.39 27.44 6.71
CA GLU A 158 23.32 26.68 5.45
C GLU A 158 22.17 27.11 4.53
N ASP A 159 22.55 27.57 3.35
CA ASP A 159 21.76 28.00 2.20
C ASP A 159 21.24 26.77 1.41
N PRO A 160 19.96 26.70 0.97
CA PRO A 160 19.41 25.58 0.19
C PRO A 160 20.14 25.24 -1.12
N VAL A 161 21.03 26.11 -1.60
CA VAL A 161 21.96 25.84 -2.72
C VAL A 161 23.03 24.80 -2.31
N VAL A 162 23.41 24.74 -1.04
CA VAL A 162 24.42 23.82 -0.48
C VAL A 162 23.89 22.38 -0.42
N ALA A 163 22.58 22.16 -0.16
CA ALA A 163 21.97 20.83 -0.23
C ALA A 163 21.95 20.26 -1.67
N GLN A 164 21.76 21.13 -2.67
CA GLN A 164 21.82 20.76 -4.08
C GLN A 164 23.26 20.57 -4.57
N ALA A 165 24.21 21.33 -4.01
CA ALA A 165 25.65 21.12 -4.19
C ALA A 165 26.12 19.81 -3.53
N MET A 166 25.63 19.46 -2.33
CA MET A 166 25.90 18.19 -1.64
C MET A 166 25.37 16.98 -2.42
N ARG A 167 24.18 17.06 -3.04
CA ARG A 167 23.71 15.99 -3.95
C ARG A 167 24.59 15.84 -5.19
N ARG A 168 25.12 16.93 -5.73
CA ARG A 168 26.10 16.90 -6.84
C ARG A 168 27.48 16.41 -6.39
N THR A 169 27.87 16.68 -5.15
CA THR A 169 29.12 16.19 -4.55
C THR A 169 29.01 14.71 -4.18
N GLN A 170 27.86 14.22 -3.71
CA GLN A 170 27.59 12.78 -3.51
C GLN A 170 27.60 12.02 -4.84
N LEU A 171 27.02 12.57 -5.91
CA LEU A 171 27.13 12.04 -7.29
C LEU A 171 28.57 12.10 -7.84
N ARG A 172 29.41 13.03 -7.36
CA ARG A 172 30.84 13.10 -7.68
C ARG A 172 31.68 12.15 -6.84
N ILE A 173 31.39 11.94 -5.56
CA ILE A 173 32.05 10.96 -4.69
C ILE A 173 31.75 9.54 -5.21
N ALA A 174 30.52 9.27 -5.67
CA ALA A 174 30.16 8.03 -6.36
C ALA A 174 30.87 7.82 -7.72
N ARG A 175 31.42 8.89 -8.33
CA ARG A 175 32.24 8.83 -9.55
C ARG A 175 33.75 8.94 -9.29
N ALA A 176 34.16 9.45 -8.14
CA ALA A 176 35.54 9.78 -7.78
C ALA A 176 36.14 8.80 -6.76
N SER A 177 35.35 7.92 -6.14
CA SER A 177 35.88 6.95 -5.18
C SER A 177 36.85 5.96 -5.80
N GLY A 178 36.85 5.73 -7.12
CA GLY A 178 37.91 4.97 -7.81
C GLY A 178 38.11 3.53 -7.32
N ASP A 179 37.36 3.11 -6.32
CA ASP A 179 37.28 1.76 -5.82
C ASP A 179 36.48 0.95 -6.82
N SER A 180 37.10 -0.16 -7.22
CA SER A 180 36.65 -1.08 -8.24
C SER A 180 35.14 -1.28 -8.23
N LEU A 181 34.45 -0.78 -9.27
CA LEU A 181 33.03 -1.04 -9.56
C LEU A 181 32.69 -2.55 -9.60
N ALA A 182 33.68 -3.43 -9.53
CA ALA A 182 33.52 -4.87 -9.36
C ALA A 182 32.73 -5.26 -8.10
N ASN A 183 32.69 -4.44 -7.03
CA ASN A 183 32.00 -4.78 -5.78
C ASN A 183 30.53 -4.32 -5.71
N LEU A 184 30.02 -3.54 -6.69
CA LEU A 184 28.62 -3.08 -6.68
C LEU A 184 27.61 -4.15 -7.13
N ARG A 185 28.11 -5.31 -7.57
CA ARG A 185 27.30 -6.40 -8.13
C ARG A 185 27.10 -7.58 -7.17
N ASP A 186 27.66 -7.49 -5.97
CA ASP A 186 27.44 -8.48 -4.92
C ASP A 186 26.02 -8.31 -4.38
N CYS A 187 25.21 -9.36 -4.56
CA CYS A 187 23.79 -9.36 -4.27
C CYS A 187 23.47 -10.54 -3.36
N VAL A 188 22.99 -10.26 -2.15
CA VAL A 188 22.47 -11.30 -1.27
C VAL A 188 20.97 -11.40 -1.45
N VAL A 189 20.51 -12.62 -1.74
CA VAL A 189 19.09 -12.94 -1.90
C VAL A 189 18.62 -13.67 -0.65
N VAL A 190 17.75 -13.04 0.11
CA VAL A 190 17.12 -13.63 1.29
C VAL A 190 15.73 -14.14 0.93
N THR A 191 15.54 -15.45 1.04
CA THR A 191 14.27 -16.11 0.73
C THR A 191 13.61 -16.63 2.00
N ALA A 192 12.28 -16.70 2.02
CA ALA A 192 11.56 -17.30 3.15
C ALA A 192 11.88 -18.80 3.30
N PRO A 193 11.69 -19.38 4.50
CA PRO A 193 11.76 -20.82 4.67
C PRO A 193 10.63 -21.48 3.88
N GLY A 194 10.95 -22.56 3.18
CA GLY A 194 9.96 -23.27 2.36
C GLY A 194 9.61 -22.58 1.04
N THR A 195 10.31 -21.50 0.67
CA THR A 195 10.34 -21.02 -0.71
C THR A 195 10.69 -22.19 -1.63
N SER A 196 9.98 -22.32 -2.76
CA SER A 196 10.27 -23.37 -3.73
C SER A 196 11.74 -23.26 -4.18
N PRO A 197 12.53 -24.34 -4.09
CA PRO A 197 13.90 -24.35 -4.59
C PRO A 197 13.99 -23.90 -6.05
N ASP A 198 12.99 -24.26 -6.86
CA ASP A 198 12.91 -23.89 -8.27
C ASP A 198 12.77 -22.38 -8.46
N PHE A 199 12.05 -21.70 -7.56
CA PHE A 199 11.95 -20.24 -7.60
C PHE A 199 13.27 -19.58 -7.23
N THR A 200 13.89 -20.01 -6.12
CA THR A 200 15.17 -19.46 -5.70
C THR A 200 16.22 -19.68 -6.79
N ALA A 201 16.25 -20.86 -7.40
CA ALA A 201 17.14 -21.17 -8.52
C ALA A 201 16.86 -20.27 -9.73
N ALA A 202 15.60 -20.11 -10.14
CA ALA A 202 15.24 -19.25 -11.28
C ALA A 202 15.55 -17.76 -11.02
N LEU A 203 15.36 -17.28 -9.78
CA LEU A 203 15.72 -15.92 -9.38
C LEU A 203 17.23 -15.72 -9.42
N LEU A 204 18.00 -16.67 -8.88
CA LEU A 204 19.46 -16.64 -8.92
C LEU A 204 19.98 -16.70 -10.36
N GLU A 205 19.39 -17.54 -11.22
CA GLU A 205 19.73 -17.62 -12.64
C GLU A 205 19.45 -16.29 -13.35
N GLY A 206 18.27 -15.69 -13.12
CA GLY A 206 17.91 -14.39 -13.66
C GLY A 206 18.88 -13.29 -13.22
N LEU A 207 19.27 -13.26 -11.95
CA LEU A 207 20.26 -12.31 -11.45
C LEU A 207 21.66 -12.58 -12.02
N THR A 208 22.11 -13.84 -12.04
CA THR A 208 23.42 -14.21 -12.58
C THR A 208 23.52 -13.91 -14.07
N SER A 209 22.42 -14.03 -14.82
CA SER A 209 22.36 -13.66 -16.25
C SER A 209 22.59 -12.16 -16.52
N ARG A 210 22.47 -11.33 -15.48
CA ARG A 210 22.73 -9.89 -15.46
C ARG A 210 24.04 -9.55 -14.73
N ASP A 211 24.94 -10.52 -14.63
CA ASP A 211 26.25 -10.44 -13.98
C ASP A 211 26.21 -10.11 -12.47
N PHE A 212 25.11 -10.39 -11.77
CA PHE A 212 25.10 -10.29 -10.30
C PHE A 212 25.81 -11.50 -9.68
N GLN A 213 26.67 -11.25 -8.70
CA GLN A 213 27.25 -12.31 -7.87
C GLN A 213 26.28 -12.58 -6.72
N CYS A 214 25.56 -13.69 -6.81
CA CYS A 214 24.45 -13.95 -5.90
C CYS A 214 24.74 -15.05 -4.88
N CYS A 215 24.37 -14.77 -3.63
CA CYS A 215 24.27 -15.78 -2.57
C CYS A 215 22.81 -15.85 -2.10
N ALA A 216 22.18 -17.02 -2.20
CA ALA A 216 20.86 -17.23 -1.62
C ALA A 216 20.97 -17.74 -0.19
N LEU A 217 20.28 -17.07 0.71
CA LEU A 217 20.26 -17.41 2.12
C LEU A 217 18.81 -17.62 2.58
N PRO A 218 18.44 -18.84 2.99
CA PRO A 218 17.10 -19.09 3.51
C PRO A 218 16.97 -18.52 4.93
N LEU A 219 16.03 -17.59 5.14
CA LEU A 219 15.79 -16.96 6.44
C LEU A 219 14.31 -16.93 6.80
N ALA A 220 14.01 -17.46 7.98
CA ALA A 220 12.75 -17.25 8.67
C ALA A 220 12.72 -15.83 9.27
N LEU A 221 12.25 -14.85 8.49
CA LEU A 221 12.04 -13.48 8.96
C LEU A 221 10.79 -13.34 9.86
N GLU A 222 10.38 -14.40 10.57
CA GLU A 222 9.22 -14.40 11.46
C GLU A 222 9.58 -14.02 12.91
N SER A 223 10.88 -14.04 13.25
CA SER A 223 11.37 -13.80 14.61
C SER A 223 12.68 -13.01 14.59
N PRO A 224 12.82 -11.93 15.37
CA PRO A 224 14.08 -11.20 15.52
C PRO A 224 15.24 -12.11 15.96
N ALA A 225 15.02 -13.00 16.92
CA ALA A 225 16.08 -13.92 17.37
C ALA A 225 16.62 -14.83 16.24
N ALA A 226 15.75 -15.23 15.30
CA ALA A 226 16.17 -15.99 14.13
C ALA A 226 16.97 -15.11 13.14
N ALA A 227 16.57 -13.86 12.96
CA ALA A 227 17.30 -12.89 12.15
C ALA A 227 18.69 -12.56 12.72
N THR A 228 18.81 -12.32 14.03
CA THR A 228 20.11 -12.12 14.69
C THR A 228 21.05 -13.31 14.49
N LEU A 229 20.56 -14.54 14.75
CA LEU A 229 21.36 -15.75 14.59
C LEU A 229 21.78 -15.97 13.13
N PHE A 230 20.86 -15.72 12.20
CA PHE A 230 21.15 -15.78 10.78
C PHE A 230 22.19 -14.75 10.36
N ALA A 231 22.03 -13.50 10.79
CA ALA A 231 22.95 -12.41 10.48
C ALA A 231 24.35 -12.76 10.98
N ARG A 232 24.46 -13.33 12.17
CA ARG A 232 25.73 -13.80 12.74
C ARG A 232 26.35 -14.94 11.92
N ASN A 233 25.55 -15.92 11.49
CA ASN A 233 26.04 -17.06 10.73
C ASN A 233 26.45 -16.71 9.29
N ASN A 234 25.90 -15.62 8.74
CA ASN A 234 26.14 -15.16 7.38
C ASN A 234 26.83 -13.79 7.35
N ALA A 235 27.52 -13.41 8.43
CA ALA A 235 28.06 -12.07 8.61
C ALA A 235 29.03 -11.67 7.49
N GLU A 236 29.83 -12.61 6.98
CA GLU A 236 30.75 -12.34 5.87
C GLU A 236 30.01 -11.99 4.58
N ALA A 237 29.02 -12.80 4.19
CA ALA A 237 28.22 -12.57 2.99
C ALA A 237 27.39 -11.28 3.08
N LEU A 238 26.83 -10.97 4.26
CA LEU A 238 26.08 -9.73 4.49
C LEU A 238 27.00 -8.50 4.55
N ALA A 239 28.20 -8.62 5.14
CA ALA A 239 29.15 -7.52 5.22
C ALA A 239 29.64 -7.06 3.84
N SER A 240 29.77 -7.98 2.87
CA SER A 240 30.17 -7.65 1.51
C SER A 240 29.01 -7.31 0.56
N ALA A 241 27.75 -7.50 0.98
CA ALA A 241 26.61 -7.32 0.09
C ALA A 241 26.36 -5.84 -0.23
N GLY A 242 26.59 -5.46 -1.50
CA GLY A 242 26.19 -4.15 -2.03
C GLY A 242 24.69 -4.04 -2.28
N LYS A 243 24.03 -5.16 -2.56
CA LYS A 243 22.57 -5.24 -2.77
C LYS A 243 21.95 -6.34 -1.93
N LEU A 244 20.75 -6.07 -1.40
CA LEU A 244 19.97 -7.02 -0.63
C LEU A 244 18.58 -7.19 -1.24
N VAL A 245 18.24 -8.41 -1.66
CA VAL A 245 16.92 -8.75 -2.19
C VAL A 245 16.20 -9.63 -1.19
N ILE A 246 15.05 -9.17 -0.69
CA ILE A 246 14.23 -9.88 0.29
C ILE A 246 12.98 -10.36 -0.43
N CYS A 247 12.93 -11.65 -0.74
CA CYS A 247 11.82 -12.26 -1.45
C CYS A 247 11.15 -13.33 -0.59
N PRO A 248 10.18 -12.95 0.26
CA PRO A 248 9.52 -13.87 1.17
C PRO A 248 8.46 -14.69 0.42
N LEU A 249 8.78 -15.36 -0.69
CA LEU A 249 7.80 -16.11 -1.47
C LEU A 249 7.65 -17.54 -0.93
N GLY A 250 6.47 -17.91 -0.45
CA GLY A 250 6.17 -19.26 0.03
C GLY A 250 5.96 -20.26 -1.12
N PRO A 251 5.80 -21.56 -0.80
CA PRO A 251 5.76 -22.65 -1.79
C PRO A 251 4.56 -22.58 -2.73
N LYS A 252 3.48 -21.89 -2.34
CA LYS A 252 2.25 -21.72 -3.14
C LYS A 252 2.22 -20.41 -3.94
N GLY A 253 3.35 -19.70 -4.02
CA GLY A 253 3.40 -18.34 -4.59
C GLY A 253 2.70 -17.28 -3.74
N GLU A 254 2.39 -17.60 -2.48
CA GLU A 254 1.90 -16.67 -1.47
C GLU A 254 3.09 -16.07 -0.75
N LEU A 255 3.09 -14.75 -0.53
CA LEU A 255 4.17 -14.13 0.21
C LEU A 255 4.03 -14.45 1.71
N ALA A 256 5.11 -14.84 2.37
CA ALA A 256 5.23 -14.95 3.83
C ALA A 256 5.34 -13.56 4.47
N THR A 257 4.94 -13.44 5.73
CA THR A 257 5.11 -12.18 6.48
C THR A 257 6.56 -12.00 6.90
N VAL A 258 7.06 -10.77 6.78
CA VAL A 258 8.38 -10.36 7.28
C VAL A 258 8.15 -9.53 8.52
N ASP A 259 8.76 -9.91 9.65
CA ASP A 259 8.76 -9.12 10.88
C ASP A 259 9.65 -7.87 10.72
N ALA A 260 9.15 -6.73 11.20
CA ALA A 260 9.80 -5.44 11.02
C ALA A 260 11.14 -5.35 11.77
N SER A 261 11.21 -5.88 12.99
CA SER A 261 12.43 -5.93 13.79
C SER A 261 13.45 -6.93 13.24
N ALA A 262 13.00 -8.09 12.76
CA ALA A 262 13.87 -9.03 12.05
C ALA A 262 14.50 -8.41 10.78
N LEU A 263 13.73 -7.60 10.05
CA LEU A 263 14.21 -6.85 8.90
C LEU A 263 15.23 -5.79 9.31
N GLU A 264 14.99 -5.04 10.39
CA GLU A 264 15.91 -4.04 10.91
C GLU A 264 17.28 -4.65 11.26
N GLU A 265 17.30 -5.77 11.99
CA GLU A 265 18.53 -6.48 12.33
C GLU A 265 19.31 -6.96 11.09
N LEU A 266 18.59 -7.44 10.06
CA LEU A 266 19.20 -7.85 8.80
C LEU A 266 19.84 -6.65 8.07
N LEU A 267 19.17 -5.50 8.06
CA LEU A 267 19.68 -4.27 7.46
C LEU A 267 20.86 -3.68 8.26
N ASP A 268 20.89 -3.85 9.58
CA ASP A 268 22.02 -3.47 10.44
C ASP A 268 23.24 -4.37 10.20
N ALA A 269 23.02 -5.64 9.91
CA ALA A 269 24.07 -6.61 9.60
C ALA A 269 24.69 -6.42 8.20
N THR A 270 24.19 -5.49 7.40
CA THR A 270 24.61 -5.24 6.01
C THR A 270 25.21 -3.84 5.85
N PRO A 271 26.40 -3.56 6.41
CA PRO A 271 26.99 -2.21 6.42
C PRO A 271 27.35 -1.64 5.03
N SER A 272 27.63 -2.51 4.06
CA SER A 272 28.01 -2.12 2.68
C SER A 272 26.81 -1.94 1.75
N LEU A 273 25.59 -1.95 2.30
CA LEU A 273 24.36 -1.90 1.53
C LEU A 273 24.25 -0.58 0.73
N HIS A 274 24.06 -0.69 -0.58
CA HIS A 274 23.75 0.44 -1.47
C HIS A 274 22.29 0.44 -1.92
N GLN A 275 21.70 -0.76 -2.07
CA GLN A 275 20.30 -0.90 -2.48
C GLN A 275 19.65 -2.10 -1.78
N ALA A 276 18.48 -1.89 -1.18
CA ALA A 276 17.65 -2.99 -0.69
C ALA A 276 16.30 -3.03 -1.41
N LEU A 277 15.91 -4.23 -1.86
CA LEU A 277 14.64 -4.49 -2.52
C LEU A 277 13.85 -5.49 -1.69
N ILE A 278 12.59 -5.20 -1.37
CA ILE A 278 11.66 -6.15 -0.77
C ILE A 278 10.50 -6.45 -1.71
N VAL A 279 10.18 -7.74 -1.87
CA VAL A 279 8.95 -8.18 -2.53
C VAL A 279 7.84 -8.29 -1.47
N SER A 280 6.83 -7.44 -1.61
CA SER A 280 5.68 -7.36 -0.71
C SER A 280 4.37 -7.67 -1.44
N GLN A 281 3.27 -7.71 -0.69
CA GLN A 281 1.96 -8.11 -1.19
C GLN A 281 1.16 -6.89 -1.66
N LEU A 282 0.35 -7.04 -2.71
CA LEU A 282 -0.68 -6.05 -3.05
C LEU A 282 -1.68 -5.88 -1.92
N GLY A 283 -2.20 -4.66 -1.77
CA GLY A 283 -3.22 -4.32 -0.79
C GLY A 283 -2.70 -3.70 0.49
N VAL A 284 -1.38 -3.59 0.66
CA VAL A 284 -0.76 -3.02 1.88
C VAL A 284 -1.24 -1.59 2.14
N ASP A 285 -1.35 -0.75 1.10
CA ASP A 285 -1.88 0.61 1.28
C ASP A 285 -3.40 0.69 1.28
N ARG A 286 -4.04 -0.39 0.87
CA ARG A 286 -5.49 -0.52 0.76
C ARG A 286 -6.05 -1.45 1.82
N ALA A 287 -5.33 -1.67 2.91
CA ALA A 287 -5.68 -2.64 3.94
C ALA A 287 -7.05 -2.38 4.60
N SER A 288 -7.57 -1.15 4.54
CA SER A 288 -8.92 -0.78 5.02
C SER A 288 -10.02 -0.89 3.95
N LYS A 289 -9.67 -1.16 2.69
CA LYS A 289 -10.60 -1.23 1.55
C LYS A 289 -10.94 -2.68 1.22
N PHE A 290 -12.18 -2.96 0.84
CA PHE A 290 -12.56 -4.28 0.34
C PHE A 290 -11.88 -4.55 -1.03
N PRO A 291 -11.37 -5.77 -1.31
CA PRO A 291 -11.41 -6.99 -0.48
C PRO A 291 -10.29 -7.12 0.55
N TYR A 292 -9.29 -6.24 0.53
CA TYR A 292 -8.09 -6.30 1.38
C TYR A 292 -8.37 -6.20 2.88
N ALA A 293 -9.42 -5.46 3.28
CA ALA A 293 -9.89 -5.42 4.67
C ALA A 293 -10.22 -6.81 5.24
N LEU A 294 -10.78 -7.71 4.42
CA LEU A 294 -11.05 -9.08 4.85
C LEU A 294 -9.77 -9.90 4.98
N ALA A 295 -8.85 -9.74 4.02
CA ALA A 295 -7.55 -10.38 4.05
C ALA A 295 -6.69 -9.89 5.23
N ASN A 296 -6.86 -8.62 5.64
CA ASN A 296 -6.15 -8.01 6.75
C ASN A 296 -6.79 -8.23 8.12
N THR A 297 -7.81 -9.07 8.25
CA THR A 297 -8.47 -9.30 9.56
C THR A 297 -7.53 -9.86 10.65
N LEU A 298 -6.39 -10.42 10.27
CA LEU A 298 -5.33 -10.89 11.18
C LEU A 298 -4.12 -9.93 11.25
N GLY A 299 -4.25 -8.71 10.73
CA GLY A 299 -3.20 -7.68 10.69
C GLY A 299 -2.00 -8.05 9.82
N ALA A 300 -2.17 -8.99 8.87
CA ALA A 300 -1.05 -9.47 8.06
C ALA A 300 -0.51 -8.40 7.10
N LEU A 301 -1.38 -7.56 6.52
CA LEU A 301 -0.97 -6.45 5.66
C LEU A 301 -0.37 -5.30 6.48
N ASP A 302 -0.85 -5.07 7.71
CA ASP A 302 -0.27 -4.06 8.60
C ASP A 302 1.16 -4.43 9.02
N ARG A 303 1.42 -5.71 9.32
CA ARG A 303 2.79 -6.19 9.58
C ARG A 303 3.71 -5.97 8.39
N ARG A 304 3.22 -6.22 7.16
CA ARG A 304 4.00 -5.92 5.94
C ARG A 304 4.26 -4.44 5.78
N ARG A 305 3.24 -3.60 6.04
CA ARG A 305 3.39 -2.14 6.00
C ARG A 305 4.49 -1.67 6.95
N ALA A 306 4.53 -2.21 8.17
CA ALA A 306 5.57 -1.88 9.14
C ALA A 306 6.97 -2.23 8.59
N SER A 307 7.13 -3.39 7.98
CA SER A 307 8.41 -3.81 7.36
C SER A 307 8.80 -2.93 6.16
N GLU A 308 7.83 -2.54 5.31
CA GLU A 308 8.08 -1.59 4.23
C GLU A 308 8.51 -0.21 4.76
N GLN A 309 7.92 0.25 5.86
CA GLN A 309 8.29 1.51 6.52
C GLN A 309 9.69 1.45 7.12
N ILE A 310 10.06 0.35 7.79
CA ILE A 310 11.43 0.15 8.30
C ILE A 310 12.44 0.20 7.16
N LEU A 311 12.14 -0.40 6.01
CA LEU A 311 13.02 -0.33 4.85
C LEU A 311 13.19 1.12 4.36
N ALA A 312 12.08 1.86 4.21
CA ALA A 312 12.11 3.24 3.74
C ALA A 312 12.82 4.19 4.72
N LEU A 313 12.54 4.07 6.03
CA LEU A 313 13.18 4.88 7.06
C LEU A 313 14.66 4.54 7.22
N GLY A 314 15.01 3.25 7.17
CA GLY A 314 16.40 2.78 7.21
C GLY A 314 17.21 3.32 6.05
N SER A 315 16.62 3.36 4.85
CA SER A 315 17.22 3.98 3.66
C SER A 315 17.53 5.45 3.88
N GLN A 316 16.56 6.21 4.38
CA GLN A 316 16.73 7.64 4.64
C GLN A 316 17.80 7.91 5.71
N ALA A 317 17.83 7.08 6.77
CA ALA A 317 18.76 7.24 7.89
C ALA A 317 20.21 6.89 7.50
N LYS A 318 20.41 5.84 6.69
CA LYS A 318 21.74 5.30 6.36
C LYS A 318 22.26 5.70 4.97
N GLY A 319 21.42 6.29 4.13
CA GLY A 319 21.81 6.83 2.82
C GLY A 319 21.90 5.80 1.68
N TRP A 320 21.38 4.58 1.85
CA TRP A 320 21.20 3.61 0.76
C TRP A 320 19.84 3.75 0.09
N SER A 321 19.64 3.17 -1.09
CA SER A 321 18.37 3.24 -1.82
C SER A 321 17.44 2.07 -1.50
N TYR A 322 16.14 2.29 -1.45
CA TYR A 322 15.17 1.20 -1.25
C TYR A 322 14.26 0.99 -2.46
N THR A 323 13.72 -0.21 -2.59
CA THR A 323 12.68 -0.54 -3.56
C THR A 323 11.64 -1.46 -2.90
N VAL A 324 10.37 -1.10 -2.94
CA VAL A 324 9.28 -1.98 -2.51
C VAL A 324 8.50 -2.43 -3.74
N LEU A 325 8.63 -3.70 -4.10
CA LEU A 325 7.88 -4.32 -5.19
C LEU A 325 6.67 -5.06 -4.63
N ARG A 326 5.48 -4.51 -4.81
CA ARG A 326 4.21 -5.14 -4.41
C ARG A 326 3.67 -5.99 -5.54
N THR A 327 3.44 -7.27 -5.29
CA THR A 327 2.87 -8.18 -6.28
C THR A 327 1.68 -8.94 -5.71
N GLY A 328 0.79 -9.35 -6.61
CA GLY A 328 -0.34 -10.19 -6.26
C GLY A 328 0.11 -11.63 -5.97
N LYS A 329 -0.83 -12.57 -6.11
CA LYS A 329 -0.47 -13.98 -6.03
C LYS A 329 0.42 -14.33 -7.22
N VAL A 330 1.54 -15.01 -6.95
CA VAL A 330 2.44 -15.48 -8.01
C VAL A 330 1.91 -16.81 -8.53
N GLN A 331 1.51 -16.86 -9.81
CA GLN A 331 0.97 -18.04 -10.47
C GLN A 331 1.64 -18.27 -11.83
N GLY A 332 1.99 -19.52 -12.17
CA GLY A 332 2.64 -19.82 -13.45
C GLY A 332 1.85 -19.38 -14.70
N ASN A 333 0.52 -19.28 -14.61
CA ASN A 333 -0.37 -18.94 -15.72
C ASN A 333 -1.06 -17.58 -15.54
N ALA A 334 -0.40 -16.61 -14.91
CA ALA A 334 -0.97 -15.26 -14.78
C ALA A 334 -1.31 -14.68 -16.16
N LYS A 335 -2.51 -14.10 -16.30
CA LYS A 335 -3.02 -13.59 -17.57
C LYS A 335 -2.80 -12.08 -17.68
N GLY A 336 -2.74 -11.61 -18.93
CA GLY A 336 -2.69 -10.19 -19.26
C GLY A 336 -1.27 -9.66 -19.44
N ALA A 337 -1.19 -8.50 -20.09
CA ALA A 337 0.04 -7.76 -20.29
C ALA A 337 0.64 -7.34 -18.95
N VAL A 338 1.97 -7.37 -18.85
CA VAL A 338 2.68 -6.90 -17.66
C VAL A 338 2.40 -5.42 -17.48
N LYS A 339 2.12 -5.02 -16.25
CA LYS A 339 1.88 -3.63 -15.85
C LYS A 339 2.65 -3.34 -14.57
N ILE A 340 3.23 -2.15 -14.53
CA ILE A 340 3.88 -1.57 -13.37
C ILE A 340 3.21 -0.22 -13.12
N GLU A 341 2.86 0.05 -11.86
CA GLU A 341 2.30 1.34 -11.44
C GLU A 341 2.87 1.77 -10.09
N TYR A 342 3.05 3.08 -9.91
CA TYR A 342 3.51 3.66 -8.65
C TYR A 342 2.57 3.31 -7.49
N GLY A 343 3.14 3.01 -6.32
CA GLY A 343 2.41 2.64 -5.10
C GLY A 343 1.73 1.28 -5.16
N ASP A 344 0.56 1.15 -4.54
CA ASP A 344 -0.29 -0.05 -4.51
C ASP A 344 -1.54 0.15 -5.38
N ALA A 345 -1.34 0.44 -6.67
CA ALA A 345 -2.41 0.83 -7.58
C ALA A 345 -3.01 -0.35 -8.36
N LEU A 346 -2.26 -1.43 -8.56
CA LEU A 346 -2.71 -2.57 -9.36
C LEU A 346 -3.46 -3.62 -8.54
N ASP A 347 -4.28 -4.40 -9.25
CA ASP A 347 -4.91 -5.63 -8.77
C ASP A 347 -4.59 -6.74 -9.76
N GLY A 348 -4.46 -7.97 -9.27
CA GLY A 348 -4.30 -9.14 -10.12
C GLY A 348 -3.24 -10.10 -9.62
N GLU A 349 -2.78 -10.95 -10.54
CA GLU A 349 -1.78 -11.98 -10.31
C GLU A 349 -0.58 -11.73 -11.22
N THR A 350 0.57 -12.29 -10.87
CA THR A 350 1.79 -12.17 -11.66
C THR A 350 2.44 -13.51 -11.88
N SER A 351 3.12 -13.69 -13.02
CA SER A 351 3.88 -14.91 -13.26
C SER A 351 5.24 -14.87 -12.56
N LEU A 352 5.78 -16.06 -12.33
CA LEU A 352 7.11 -16.21 -11.72
C LEU A 352 8.19 -15.51 -12.55
N GLU A 353 8.14 -15.73 -13.87
CA GLU A 353 9.09 -15.16 -14.83
C GLU A 353 9.02 -13.63 -14.86
N THR A 354 7.80 -13.08 -14.88
CA THR A 354 7.58 -11.63 -14.82
C THR A 354 8.11 -11.04 -13.51
N LEU A 355 7.89 -11.73 -12.37
CA LEU A 355 8.41 -11.28 -11.08
C LEU A 355 9.94 -11.24 -11.09
N ILE A 356 10.59 -12.31 -11.54
CA ILE A 356 12.06 -12.40 -11.61
C ILE A 356 12.62 -11.31 -12.53
N THR A 357 12.03 -11.14 -13.71
CA THR A 357 12.43 -10.09 -14.67
C THR A 357 12.22 -8.70 -14.07
N THR A 358 11.13 -8.46 -13.35
CA THR A 358 10.89 -7.17 -12.71
C THR A 358 11.88 -6.90 -11.58
N VAL A 359 12.20 -7.90 -10.75
CA VAL A 359 13.21 -7.77 -9.67
C VAL A 359 14.57 -7.45 -10.25
N THR A 360 15.01 -8.19 -11.26
CA THR A 360 16.31 -7.96 -11.92
C THR A 360 16.38 -6.55 -12.53
N GLN A 361 15.35 -6.14 -13.27
CA GLN A 361 15.25 -4.79 -13.82
C GLN A 361 15.23 -3.71 -12.73
N ALA A 362 14.49 -3.90 -11.64
CA ALA A 362 14.41 -2.92 -10.55
C ALA A 362 15.75 -2.68 -9.83
N LEU A 363 16.67 -3.65 -9.86
CA LEU A 363 18.02 -3.48 -9.33
C LEU A 363 18.94 -2.67 -10.26
N GLU A 364 18.60 -2.55 -11.54
CA GLU A 364 19.39 -1.81 -12.55
C GLU A 364 18.80 -0.43 -12.83
N GLN A 365 17.47 -0.30 -12.76
CA GLN A 365 16.75 0.89 -13.19
C GLN A 365 16.78 1.99 -12.12
N PRO A 366 17.31 3.19 -12.44
CA PRO A 366 17.30 4.32 -11.50
C PRO A 366 15.88 4.75 -11.09
N ALA A 367 14.90 4.57 -11.98
CA ALA A 367 13.50 4.90 -11.69
C ALA A 367 12.87 3.98 -10.62
N ALA A 368 13.49 2.83 -10.32
CA ALA A 368 13.06 1.92 -9.27
C ALA A 368 13.72 2.22 -7.90
N MET A 369 14.58 3.23 -7.81
CA MET A 369 15.22 3.63 -6.55
C MET A 369 14.32 4.55 -5.73
N ASN A 370 14.26 4.30 -4.43
CA ASN A 370 13.47 5.02 -3.42
C ASN A 370 11.99 5.10 -3.78
N VAL A 371 11.44 4.00 -4.31
CA VAL A 371 10.04 3.93 -4.73
C VAL A 371 9.39 2.62 -4.29
N SER A 372 8.12 2.73 -3.96
CA SER A 372 7.21 1.61 -3.79
C SER A 372 6.31 1.52 -5.02
N PHE A 373 6.20 0.34 -5.62
CA PHE A 373 5.39 0.14 -6.82
C PHE A 373 4.73 -1.23 -6.86
N SER A 374 3.74 -1.36 -7.73
CA SER A 374 2.92 -2.55 -7.89
C SER A 374 3.15 -3.21 -9.24
N LEU A 375 3.07 -4.54 -9.27
CA LEU A 375 3.25 -5.39 -10.45
C LEU A 375 2.07 -6.35 -10.61
N ALA A 376 1.53 -6.42 -11.83
CA ALA A 376 0.52 -7.39 -12.24
C ALA A 376 0.74 -7.83 -13.70
N GLY A 377 0.21 -9.01 -14.07
CA GLY A 377 0.33 -9.58 -15.42
C GLY A 377 1.44 -10.64 -15.54
N GLY A 378 1.45 -11.38 -16.66
CA GLY A 378 2.11 -12.69 -16.67
C GLY A 378 3.03 -13.07 -17.82
N ASN A 379 3.00 -12.41 -18.99
CA ASN A 379 3.93 -12.77 -20.07
C ASN A 379 5.02 -11.68 -20.23
N SER A 380 6.20 -11.92 -19.66
CA SER A 380 7.38 -11.06 -19.79
C SER A 380 8.30 -11.43 -20.95
N ALA A 381 8.19 -12.65 -21.51
CA ALA A 381 9.14 -13.18 -22.49
C ALA A 381 9.25 -12.30 -23.75
N ASP A 382 8.14 -11.67 -24.14
CA ASP A 382 8.06 -10.83 -25.35
C ASP A 382 8.34 -9.34 -25.08
N ILE A 383 8.66 -8.96 -23.84
CA ILE A 383 8.88 -7.57 -23.46
C ILE A 383 10.36 -7.22 -23.66
N GLY A 384 10.66 -6.52 -24.76
CA GLY A 384 11.98 -5.96 -25.01
C GLY A 384 12.39 -4.90 -23.99
N GLN A 385 13.70 -4.61 -23.91
CA GLN A 385 14.25 -3.66 -22.95
C GLN A 385 13.62 -2.26 -23.07
N ASP A 386 13.35 -1.78 -24.29
CA ASP A 386 12.70 -0.47 -24.50
C ASP A 386 11.33 -0.37 -23.83
N LEU A 387 10.59 -1.49 -23.80
CA LEU A 387 9.27 -1.54 -23.16
C LEU A 387 9.41 -1.62 -21.63
N TRP A 388 10.43 -2.32 -21.11
CA TRP A 388 10.77 -2.28 -19.69
C TRP A 388 11.14 -0.86 -19.24
N ASP A 389 12.06 -0.21 -19.96
CA ASP A 389 12.47 1.18 -19.68
C ASP A 389 11.24 2.10 -19.69
N ASP A 390 10.34 1.93 -20.67
CA ASP A 390 9.07 2.63 -20.76
C ASP A 390 8.15 2.43 -19.54
N MET A 391 8.07 1.19 -19.04
CA MET A 391 7.26 0.83 -17.87
C MET A 391 7.85 1.39 -16.58
N PHE A 392 9.17 1.34 -16.40
CA PHE A 392 9.84 1.89 -15.23
C PHE A 392 9.76 3.41 -15.16
N LEU A 393 9.64 4.12 -16.29
CA LEU A 393 9.35 5.57 -16.29
C LEU A 393 8.03 5.93 -15.57
N ARG A 394 7.10 4.99 -15.37
CA ARG A 394 5.88 5.23 -14.56
C ARG A 394 6.17 5.37 -13.06
N LEU A 395 7.34 4.94 -12.62
CA LEU A 395 7.75 5.01 -11.21
C LEU A 395 8.37 6.36 -10.85
N ASP A 396 8.75 7.14 -11.85
CA ASP A 396 9.30 8.49 -11.70
C ASP A 396 8.16 9.48 -11.34
N GLY A 397 7.60 9.31 -10.14
CA GLY A 397 6.44 10.01 -9.59
C GLY A 397 5.09 9.46 -10.04
N PRO A 398 3.97 9.80 -9.36
CA PRO A 398 2.63 9.38 -9.77
C PRO A 398 2.30 9.93 -11.16
N GLU A 399 2.30 9.05 -12.15
CA GLU A 399 1.98 9.38 -13.53
C GLU A 399 0.49 9.72 -13.66
N LEU A 400 0.18 10.84 -14.31
CA LEU A 400 -1.18 11.33 -14.51
C LEU A 400 -1.67 11.09 -15.93
N LEU A 401 -0.77 11.22 -16.90
CA LEU A 401 -1.10 11.11 -18.31
C LEU A 401 0.14 10.80 -19.14
N ARG A 402 -0.03 9.96 -20.14
CA ARG A 402 0.98 9.69 -21.17
C ARG A 402 0.33 9.71 -22.53
N MET A 403 0.90 10.48 -23.45
CA MET A 403 0.40 10.60 -24.82
C MET A 403 1.57 10.51 -25.79
N PRO A 404 1.54 9.60 -26.78
CA PRO A 404 2.56 9.55 -27.81
C PRO A 404 2.53 10.83 -28.64
N LEU A 405 3.70 11.34 -29.02
CA LEU A 405 3.80 12.39 -30.01
C LEU A 405 3.72 11.76 -31.41
N PRO A 406 3.00 12.38 -32.35
CA PRO A 406 3.01 11.92 -33.74
C PRO A 406 4.41 12.07 -34.33
N ALA A 407 4.78 11.21 -35.27
CA ALA A 407 6.12 11.23 -35.88
C ALA A 407 6.49 12.58 -36.54
N ALA A 408 5.50 13.35 -36.98
CA ALA A 408 5.70 14.70 -37.53
C ALA A 408 6.07 15.75 -36.47
N ALA A 409 5.73 15.52 -35.19
CA ALA A 409 6.01 16.44 -34.10
C ALA A 409 7.41 16.17 -33.52
N SER A 410 8.36 17.06 -33.79
CA SER A 410 9.65 17.01 -33.11
C SER A 410 9.49 17.32 -31.61
N PRO A 411 10.27 16.67 -30.72
CA PRO A 411 10.26 16.99 -29.30
C PRO A 411 10.54 18.47 -29.01
N GLU A 412 11.40 19.12 -29.79
CA GLU A 412 11.71 20.54 -29.61
C GLU A 412 10.52 21.45 -29.93
N ASN A 413 9.77 21.16 -31.02
CA ASN A 413 8.55 21.90 -31.33
C ASN A 413 7.47 21.67 -30.25
N ALA A 414 7.38 20.45 -29.72
CA ALA A 414 6.48 20.13 -28.62
C ALA A 414 6.82 20.91 -27.34
N LYS A 415 8.11 21.09 -27.01
CA LYS A 415 8.55 21.90 -25.85
C LYS A 415 8.17 23.37 -26.02
N VAL A 416 8.40 23.95 -27.19
CA VAL A 416 8.03 25.35 -27.49
C VAL A 416 6.52 25.54 -27.33
N TRP A 417 5.73 24.68 -27.98
CA TRP A 417 4.27 24.70 -27.86
C TRP A 417 3.80 24.54 -26.41
N LEU A 418 4.42 23.62 -25.67
CA LEU A 418 4.06 23.35 -24.28
C LEU A 418 4.37 24.55 -23.37
N GLY A 419 5.46 25.28 -23.62
CA GLY A 419 5.79 26.52 -22.94
C GLY A 419 4.73 27.61 -23.14
N GLU A 420 4.30 27.81 -24.39
CA GLU A 420 3.22 28.77 -24.73
C GLU A 420 1.87 28.35 -24.16
N TRP A 421 1.54 27.05 -24.25
CA TRP A 421 0.35 26.48 -23.65
C TRP A 421 0.32 26.70 -22.15
N ALA A 422 1.42 26.41 -21.45
CA ALA A 422 1.50 26.53 -20.01
C ALA A 422 1.39 27.99 -19.54
N ALA A 423 1.96 28.94 -20.28
CA ALA A 423 1.90 30.36 -19.96
C ALA A 423 0.46 30.91 -19.86
N ARG A 424 -0.53 30.27 -20.51
CA ARG A 424 -1.94 30.66 -20.42
C ARG A 424 -2.52 30.49 -19.02
N TRP A 425 -2.02 29.52 -18.24
CA TRP A 425 -2.52 29.26 -16.89
C TRP A 425 -2.15 30.36 -15.88
N LYS A 426 -1.13 31.18 -16.15
CA LYS A 426 -0.75 32.34 -15.34
C LYS A 426 -1.81 33.45 -15.34
N ARG A 427 -2.68 33.49 -16.36
CA ARG A 427 -3.67 34.56 -16.51
C ARG A 427 -4.84 34.35 -15.53
N PRO A 428 -5.32 35.40 -14.85
CA PRO A 428 -6.58 35.33 -14.12
C PRO A 428 -7.72 34.88 -15.04
N GLY A 429 -8.59 34.00 -14.54
CA GLY A 429 -9.71 33.47 -15.34
C GLY A 429 -9.36 32.29 -16.25
N SER A 430 -8.18 31.66 -16.07
CA SER A 430 -7.78 30.45 -16.80
C SER A 430 -8.66 29.21 -16.52
N GLY A 431 -9.60 29.29 -15.56
CA GLY A 431 -10.48 28.21 -15.16
C GLY A 431 -10.01 27.45 -13.93
N LEU A 432 -8.77 27.67 -13.47
CA LEU A 432 -8.29 27.11 -12.20
C LEU A 432 -8.76 27.96 -11.02
N THR A 433 -9.22 27.29 -9.97
CA THR A 433 -9.59 27.92 -8.69
C THR A 433 -8.36 28.35 -7.89
N THR A 434 -7.24 27.67 -8.08
CA THR A 434 -5.96 27.94 -7.40
C THR A 434 -5.01 28.63 -8.37
N PRO A 435 -4.38 29.77 -8.00
CA PRO A 435 -3.32 30.36 -8.81
C PRO A 435 -2.19 29.37 -9.04
N VAL A 436 -1.51 29.50 -10.17
CA VAL A 436 -0.37 28.65 -10.50
C VAL A 436 0.85 29.46 -10.88
N GLU A 437 2.01 28.97 -10.47
CA GLU A 437 3.29 29.40 -10.98
C GLU A 437 3.73 28.43 -12.07
N VAL A 438 4.11 28.97 -13.24
CA VAL A 438 4.59 28.14 -14.36
C VAL A 438 6.08 28.36 -14.54
N ARG A 439 6.84 27.28 -14.46
CA ARG A 439 8.28 27.23 -14.69
C ARG A 439 8.57 26.37 -15.92
N THR A 440 9.34 26.90 -16.85
CA THR A 440 9.82 26.13 -18.00
C THR A 440 11.10 25.40 -17.59
N THR A 441 11.20 24.12 -17.95
CA THR A 441 12.40 23.30 -17.77
C THR A 441 12.99 22.96 -19.15
N ASP A 442 14.21 22.43 -19.15
CA ASP A 442 14.87 21.87 -20.34
C ASP A 442 14.08 20.73 -21.00
N THR A 443 13.36 19.97 -20.18
CA THR A 443 12.56 18.82 -20.57
C THR A 443 11.07 19.11 -20.77
N GLY A 444 10.56 20.30 -20.40
CA GLY A 444 9.14 20.60 -20.48
C GLY A 444 8.70 21.78 -19.62
N VAL A 445 7.61 21.61 -18.85
CA VAL A 445 7.04 22.65 -17.99
C VAL A 445 6.60 22.09 -16.64
N SER A 446 6.63 22.92 -15.61
CA SER A 446 6.09 22.63 -14.29
C SER A 446 5.06 23.68 -13.91
N ILE A 447 3.85 23.23 -13.60
CA ILE A 447 2.73 24.05 -13.14
C ILE A 447 2.58 23.79 -11.64
N LEU A 448 3.10 24.70 -10.83
CA LEU A 448 3.07 24.63 -9.37
C LEU A 448 1.83 25.31 -8.84
N PHE A 449 1.10 24.68 -7.94
CA PHE A 449 -0.02 25.33 -7.26
C PHE A 449 0.54 26.33 -6.25
N ALA A 450 0.18 27.60 -6.43
CA ALA A 450 0.55 28.68 -5.54
C ALA A 450 -0.68 29.05 -4.73
N PRO A 451 -0.81 28.59 -3.47
CA PRO A 451 -1.91 29.02 -2.65
C PRO A 451 -1.82 30.54 -2.55
N LYS A 452 -2.97 31.21 -2.74
CA LYS A 452 -3.03 32.60 -2.28
C LYS A 452 -2.66 32.53 -0.81
N THR A 453 -1.77 33.41 -0.36
CA THR A 453 -1.66 33.75 1.06
C THR A 453 -2.97 34.41 1.46
N SER A 454 -4.04 33.63 1.53
CA SER A 454 -5.29 34.08 2.08
C SER A 454 -4.99 34.32 3.54
N SER A 455 -5.21 35.54 4.01
CA SER A 455 -5.23 35.87 5.43
C SER A 455 -6.35 35.15 6.19
N PHE A 456 -7.14 34.30 5.52
CA PHE A 456 -8.13 33.44 6.13
C PHE A 456 -7.41 32.34 6.91
N VAL A 457 -7.32 32.58 8.22
CA VAL A 457 -7.04 31.59 9.24
C VAL A 457 -8.24 30.64 9.25
N SER A 458 -8.01 29.33 9.22
CA SER A 458 -9.15 28.39 9.27
C SER A 458 -9.86 28.52 10.62
N ALA A 459 -11.18 28.31 10.69
CA ALA A 459 -11.92 28.44 11.97
C ALA A 459 -11.36 27.55 13.10
N ARG A 460 -10.72 26.42 12.75
CA ARG A 460 -10.00 25.58 13.71
C ARG A 460 -8.74 26.27 14.23
N GLU A 461 -7.97 26.87 13.33
CA GLU A 461 -6.75 27.61 13.65
C GLU A 461 -7.06 28.94 14.37
N GLU A 462 -8.21 29.58 14.09
CA GLU A 462 -8.75 30.69 14.87
C GLU A 462 -9.11 30.24 16.29
N LYS A 463 -9.80 29.11 16.45
CA LYS A 463 -10.13 28.53 17.76
C LYS A 463 -8.90 28.09 18.57
N GLU A 464 -7.87 27.58 17.89
CA GLU A 464 -6.58 27.24 18.51
C GLU A 464 -5.80 28.50 18.93
N GLN A 465 -5.91 29.60 18.17
CA GLN A 465 -5.39 30.90 18.59
C GLN A 465 -6.17 31.51 19.77
N GLU A 466 -7.50 31.37 19.79
CA GLU A 466 -8.35 31.87 20.87
C GLU A 466 -8.15 31.13 22.20
N THR A 467 -7.85 29.83 22.16
CA THR A 467 -7.63 29.03 23.38
C THR A 467 -6.29 29.32 24.08
N GLY A 468 -5.41 30.14 23.49
CA GLY A 468 -4.20 30.66 24.14
C GLY A 468 -3.16 29.61 24.57
N GLN A 469 -3.40 28.33 24.27
CA GLN A 469 -2.58 27.21 24.74
C GLN A 469 -1.46 26.79 23.76
N GLY A 470 -1.33 27.43 22.61
CA GLY A 470 -0.29 27.08 21.63
C GLY A 470 0.51 28.28 21.14
N LYS A 471 1.73 28.50 21.66
CA LYS A 471 2.77 29.30 21.00
C LYS A 471 3.37 28.59 19.76
N ALA A 472 2.66 27.64 19.16
CA ALA A 472 3.06 27.10 17.88
C ALA A 472 2.64 28.10 16.80
N SER A 473 3.59 28.88 16.30
CA SER A 473 3.36 29.70 15.11
C SER A 473 2.80 28.78 14.03
N PRO A 474 1.69 29.13 13.36
CA PRO A 474 1.14 28.28 12.33
C PRO A 474 2.27 27.99 11.33
N LYS A 475 2.59 26.70 11.15
CA LYS A 475 3.61 26.28 10.18
C LYS A 475 3.08 26.66 8.81
N ARG A 476 3.37 27.90 8.38
CA ARG A 476 3.11 28.36 7.03
C ARG A 476 3.84 27.38 6.12
N LEU A 477 3.08 26.56 5.40
CA LEU A 477 3.64 25.71 4.36
C LEU A 477 4.47 26.63 3.45
N ARG A 478 5.74 26.28 3.29
CA ARG A 478 6.64 27.10 2.48
C ARG A 478 6.14 27.05 1.04
N VAL A 479 6.15 28.20 0.36
CA VAL A 479 5.77 28.33 -1.05
C VAL A 479 6.54 27.26 -1.85
N GLY A 480 5.80 26.38 -2.54
CA GLY A 480 6.37 25.23 -3.27
C GLY A 480 6.13 23.86 -2.66
N GLN A 481 5.49 23.77 -1.48
CA GLN A 481 5.16 22.48 -0.84
C GLN A 481 3.78 21.91 -1.23
N GLU A 482 2.90 22.65 -1.91
CA GLU A 482 1.56 22.16 -2.29
C GLU A 482 1.57 21.22 -3.51
N GLY A 483 2.74 21.00 -4.10
CA GLY A 483 2.88 20.19 -5.30
C GLY A 483 2.34 20.87 -6.57
N GLY A 484 2.26 20.09 -7.63
CA GLY A 484 1.88 20.56 -8.94
C GLY A 484 1.94 19.47 -10.00
N VAL A 485 1.75 19.89 -11.25
CA VAL A 485 1.84 19.01 -12.41
C VAL A 485 3.09 19.36 -13.21
N GLN A 486 3.99 18.40 -13.36
CA GLN A 486 5.10 18.50 -14.30
C GLN A 486 4.74 17.78 -15.58
N ILE A 487 4.88 18.48 -16.71
CA ILE A 487 4.61 17.95 -18.04
C ILE A 487 5.93 17.94 -18.79
N LEU A 488 6.40 16.73 -19.09
CA LEU A 488 7.67 16.43 -19.71
C LEU A 488 7.44 16.09 -21.19
N VAL A 489 8.37 16.52 -22.02
CA VAL A 489 8.51 16.09 -23.41
C VAL A 489 9.71 15.17 -23.48
N GLU A 490 9.47 13.89 -23.69
CA GLU A 490 10.51 12.86 -23.76
C GLU A 490 10.74 12.46 -25.22
N ALA A 491 12.00 12.25 -25.59
CA ALA A 491 12.36 11.78 -26.92
C ALA A 491 12.56 10.25 -26.99
N VAL A 492 12.86 9.62 -25.86
CA VAL A 492 13.29 8.21 -25.74
C VAL A 492 12.47 7.52 -24.64
N PRO A 493 12.17 6.21 -24.75
CA PRO A 493 12.33 5.34 -25.94
C PRO A 493 11.45 5.74 -27.13
N THR A 494 10.34 6.44 -26.90
CA THR A 494 9.51 7.00 -27.98
C THR A 494 9.13 8.45 -27.67
N PRO A 495 9.07 9.32 -28.70
CA PRO A 495 8.62 10.69 -28.52
C PRO A 495 7.23 10.76 -27.89
N ARG A 496 7.10 11.45 -26.76
CA ARG A 496 5.82 11.55 -26.02
C ARG A 496 5.76 12.79 -25.14
N ILE A 497 4.54 13.06 -24.68
CA ILE A 497 4.28 13.98 -23.56
C ILE A 497 3.82 13.15 -22.37
N ARG A 498 4.52 13.31 -21.24
CA ARG A 498 4.21 12.67 -19.96
C ARG A 498 3.89 13.72 -18.91
N ALA A 499 2.71 13.64 -18.31
CA ALA A 499 2.35 14.46 -17.16
C ALA A 499 2.42 13.62 -15.89
N ARG A 500 3.06 14.16 -14.86
CA ARG A 500 3.20 13.53 -13.55
C ARG A 500 2.99 14.54 -12.43
N ARG A 501 2.65 14.01 -11.26
CA ARG A 501 2.66 14.78 -10.01
C ARG A 501 4.09 15.14 -9.63
N PHE A 502 4.31 16.38 -9.20
CA PHE A 502 5.62 16.89 -8.78
C PHE A 502 5.52 17.62 -7.45
N ALA A 503 6.55 17.47 -6.60
CA ALA A 503 6.76 18.21 -5.34
C ALA A 503 5.64 18.13 -4.29
N TYR A 504 4.97 16.98 -4.15
CA TYR A 504 4.07 16.77 -3.02
C TYR A 504 4.89 16.43 -1.78
N ALA A 505 4.83 17.29 -0.76
CA ALA A 505 5.06 16.80 0.60
C ALA A 505 3.99 15.74 0.91
N GLU A 506 4.28 14.78 1.77
CA GLU A 506 3.34 13.71 2.13
C GLU A 506 2.00 14.25 2.66
N GLU A 507 2.03 15.43 3.29
CA GLU A 507 0.87 16.14 3.84
C GLU A 507 0.28 17.19 2.88
N ALA A 508 0.86 17.37 1.69
CA ALA A 508 0.43 18.41 0.76
C ALA A 508 -1.00 18.14 0.25
N PRO A 509 -1.92 19.11 0.34
CA PRO A 509 -3.29 18.92 -0.10
C PRO A 509 -3.35 18.70 -1.62
N LEU A 510 -3.80 17.52 -2.02
CA LEU A 510 -3.92 17.14 -3.42
C LEU A 510 -5.05 17.92 -4.12
N LYS A 511 -4.71 18.70 -5.16
CA LYS A 511 -5.68 19.51 -5.93
C LYS A 511 -6.20 18.74 -7.15
N GLU A 512 -6.79 17.57 -6.93
CA GLU A 512 -7.19 16.65 -8.02
C GLU A 512 -8.09 17.29 -9.09
N MET A 513 -8.98 18.21 -8.71
CA MET A 513 -9.86 18.89 -9.68
C MET A 513 -9.07 19.78 -10.63
N SER A 514 -8.12 20.56 -10.10
CA SER A 514 -7.23 21.40 -10.90
C SER A 514 -6.30 20.57 -11.78
N GLU A 515 -5.78 19.45 -11.26
CA GLU A 515 -5.02 18.48 -12.06
C GLU A 515 -5.87 17.96 -13.24
N LYS A 516 -7.10 17.49 -12.98
CA LYS A 516 -8.01 16.99 -14.03
C LYS A 516 -8.33 18.04 -15.09
N ASP A 517 -8.44 19.31 -14.71
CA ASP A 517 -8.72 20.40 -15.66
C ASP A 517 -7.48 20.71 -16.52
N ILE A 518 -6.29 20.74 -15.92
CA ILE A 518 -5.01 20.88 -16.63
C ILE A 518 -4.84 19.75 -17.66
N LEU A 519 -5.05 18.50 -17.25
CA LEU A 519 -4.88 17.33 -18.12
C LEU A 519 -5.91 17.31 -19.25
N ARG A 520 -7.18 17.64 -18.97
CA ARG A 520 -8.23 17.72 -20.00
C ARG A 520 -7.95 18.81 -21.04
N SER A 521 -7.44 19.97 -20.60
CA SER A 521 -7.01 21.03 -21.51
C SER A 521 -5.78 20.61 -22.31
N LEU A 522 -4.78 19.96 -21.68
CA LEU A 522 -3.59 19.46 -22.35
C LEU A 522 -3.95 18.47 -23.47
N GLN A 523 -4.79 17.47 -23.20
CA GLN A 523 -5.25 16.50 -24.19
C GLN A 523 -5.95 17.16 -25.38
N ARG A 524 -6.89 18.08 -25.11
CA ARG A 524 -7.66 18.78 -26.13
C ARG A 524 -6.78 19.65 -27.02
N ASP A 525 -5.93 20.46 -26.39
CA ASP A 525 -5.10 21.42 -27.10
C ASP A 525 -3.97 20.72 -27.85
N LEU A 526 -3.41 19.63 -27.30
CA LEU A 526 -2.42 18.81 -27.99
C LEU A 526 -3.01 18.18 -29.24
N ALA A 527 -4.23 17.60 -29.15
CA ALA A 527 -4.90 17.03 -30.31
C ALA A 527 -5.19 18.08 -31.40
N SER A 528 -5.53 19.31 -31.01
CA SER A 528 -5.69 20.40 -31.98
C SER A 528 -4.36 20.84 -32.60
N TRP A 529 -3.29 20.88 -31.82
CA TRP A 529 -1.96 21.27 -32.29
C TRP A 529 -1.39 20.24 -33.26
N THR A 530 -1.48 18.94 -32.93
CA THR A 530 -1.00 17.87 -33.82
C THR A 530 -1.76 17.81 -35.13
N LYS A 531 -3.06 18.14 -35.13
CA LYS A 531 -3.88 18.21 -36.35
C LYS A 531 -3.49 19.37 -37.28
N ASN A 532 -3.00 20.48 -36.71
CA ASN A 532 -2.66 21.69 -37.46
C ASN A 532 -1.17 21.78 -37.82
N MET A 533 -0.38 20.74 -37.55
CA MET A 533 0.99 20.69 -38.01
C MET A 533 1.03 20.57 -39.55
N PRO A 534 1.86 21.39 -40.22
CA PRO A 534 2.01 21.38 -41.66
C PRO A 534 2.72 20.12 -42.20
#